data_AF-M3AG09-F1
#
_entry.id   AF-M3AG09-F1
#
_cell.length_a   1.000
_cell.length_b   1.000
_cell.length_c   1.000
_cell.angle_alpha   90.00
_cell.angle_beta   90.00
_cell.angle_gamma   90.00
#
_symmetry.space_group_name_H-M   'P 1'
#
loop_
_entity.id
_entity.type
_entity.pdbx_description
1 polymer ?
#
loop_
_entity_poly.entity_id
_entity_poly.type
_entity_poly.pdbx_seq_one_letter_code
_entity_poly.pdbx_strand_id
1 'polypeptide(L)'
;MGAQETVPAIEPGGAMVPREPGGKRCRSVAAVAILALTDILEESAVDGTVTMDDVRRVAKAVLAARGPLGEHYSLWEDGCDAAFTLRRIEQQRTDFMGRIITRPFSNCFDDKNSGIERKHLPQFFAAVRMIIGEEPYDLLRTRAGKAAERHRLEDGTVAWGDFYADEEVRAIFEEVLVTMARSFRRFEPRKDWFLIIMNSSPSSVSTASNAFIPKRPEDKVLREFSEAHMVRLFQALFASCRPDAFSPERKAAFMEKWGSEPEKVFGTLFVSLAEMAQ
;
A
#
# COMPACT_ATOMS: atom_id res chain seq x y z
N MET A 1 -7.20 -36.33 -44.00
CA MET A 1 -7.79 -35.10 -43.46
C MET A 1 -8.03 -35.32 -41.98
N GLY A 2 -7.04 -34.98 -41.16
CA GLY A 2 -7.15 -35.03 -39.71
C GLY A 2 -7.04 -33.60 -39.19
N ALA A 3 -8.01 -33.17 -38.40
CA ALA A 3 -7.91 -31.99 -37.58
C ALA A 3 -7.97 -32.46 -36.13
N GLN A 4 -6.80 -32.56 -35.49
CA GLN A 4 -6.68 -32.68 -34.05
C GLN A 4 -7.04 -31.31 -33.47
N GLU A 5 -8.15 -31.22 -32.74
CA GLU A 5 -8.40 -30.08 -31.86
C GLU A 5 -7.48 -30.21 -30.65
N THR A 6 -6.54 -29.27 -30.57
CA THR A 6 -5.59 -29.13 -29.46
C THR A 6 -6.30 -28.59 -28.21
N VAL A 7 -6.23 -29.35 -27.13
CA VAL A 7 -6.61 -28.93 -25.76
C VAL A 7 -5.75 -27.72 -25.35
N PRO A 8 -6.33 -26.63 -24.81
CA PRO A 8 -5.54 -25.47 -24.40
C PRO A 8 -4.76 -25.79 -23.13
N ALA A 9 -3.45 -25.62 -23.19
CA ALA A 9 -2.56 -25.72 -22.04
C ALA A 9 -2.88 -24.60 -21.03
N ILE A 10 -3.02 -24.97 -19.75
CA ILE A 10 -3.18 -24.03 -18.64
C ILE A 10 -1.78 -23.54 -18.25
N GLU A 11 -1.44 -22.32 -18.65
CA GLU A 11 -0.20 -21.67 -18.19
C GLU A 11 -0.38 -21.13 -16.75
N PRO A 12 0.53 -21.45 -15.81
CA PRO A 12 0.50 -20.91 -14.46
C PRO A 12 1.31 -19.60 -14.44
N GLY A 13 0.66 -18.47 -14.68
CA GLY A 13 1.37 -17.19 -14.60
C GLY A 13 0.71 -16.00 -15.28
N GLY A 14 -0.58 -15.76 -15.04
CA GLY A 14 -1.27 -14.59 -15.56
C GLY A 14 -1.56 -13.57 -14.45
N ALA A 15 -0.89 -12.42 -14.48
CA ALA A 15 -1.27 -11.24 -13.70
C ALA A 15 -2.77 -10.95 -13.86
N MET A 16 -3.46 -10.67 -12.75
CA MET A 16 -4.91 -10.63 -12.70
C MET A 16 -5.47 -9.38 -13.40
N VAL A 17 -6.00 -9.57 -14.61
CA VAL A 17 -6.74 -8.57 -15.43
C VAL A 17 -8.09 -8.21 -14.75
N PRO A 18 -8.64 -6.99 -14.96
CA PRO A 18 -9.84 -6.50 -14.25
C PRO A 18 -11.08 -7.37 -14.40
N ARG A 19 -11.96 -7.23 -13.41
CA ARG A 19 -13.15 -8.06 -13.13
C ARG A 19 -14.27 -7.81 -14.15
N GLU A 20 -14.56 -8.76 -15.03
CA GLU A 20 -15.81 -8.74 -15.80
C GLU A 20 -17.01 -9.08 -14.89
N PRO A 21 -18.15 -8.36 -14.99
CA PRO A 21 -19.34 -8.69 -14.22
C PRO A 21 -19.92 -10.06 -14.61
N GLY A 22 -20.49 -10.78 -13.63
CA GLY A 22 -21.33 -11.95 -13.90
C GLY A 22 -20.76 -13.34 -13.59
N GLY A 23 -19.85 -13.50 -12.64
CA GLY A 23 -19.50 -14.82 -12.09
C GLY A 23 -18.91 -15.82 -13.10
N LYS A 24 -18.35 -15.35 -14.23
CA LYS A 24 -17.75 -16.21 -15.28
C LYS A 24 -16.70 -17.19 -14.72
N ARG A 25 -15.95 -16.76 -13.69
CA ARG A 25 -14.95 -17.60 -13.00
C ARG A 25 -15.56 -18.68 -12.10
N CYS A 26 -16.65 -18.39 -11.39
CA CYS A 26 -17.36 -19.44 -10.63
C CYS A 26 -17.98 -20.48 -11.59
N ARG A 27 -18.45 -20.01 -12.76
CA ARG A 27 -18.96 -20.88 -13.81
C ARG A 27 -17.88 -21.78 -14.42
N SER A 28 -16.64 -21.30 -14.60
CA SER A 28 -15.55 -22.14 -15.10
C SER A 28 -15.16 -23.23 -14.10
N VAL A 29 -15.13 -22.91 -12.80
CA VAL A 29 -14.84 -23.89 -11.74
C VAL A 29 -15.94 -24.96 -11.66
N ALA A 30 -17.22 -24.57 -11.76
CA ALA A 30 -18.33 -25.51 -11.85
C ALA A 30 -18.26 -26.37 -13.13
N ALA A 31 -17.84 -25.80 -14.25
CA ALA A 31 -17.70 -26.52 -15.52
C ALA A 31 -16.64 -27.63 -15.44
N VAL A 32 -15.49 -27.39 -14.79
CA VAL A 32 -14.45 -28.41 -14.59
C VAL A 32 -14.99 -29.62 -13.80
N ALA A 33 -15.81 -29.37 -12.78
CA ALA A 33 -16.42 -30.43 -11.98
C ALA A 33 -17.49 -31.22 -12.75
N ILE A 34 -18.28 -30.54 -13.57
CA ILE A 34 -19.27 -31.17 -14.45
C ILE A 34 -18.58 -32.02 -15.51
N LEU A 35 -17.52 -31.53 -16.14
CA LEU A 35 -16.74 -32.28 -17.13
C LEU A 35 -16.12 -33.53 -16.51
N ALA A 36 -15.46 -33.41 -15.36
CA ALA A 36 -14.91 -34.57 -14.65
C ALA A 36 -15.99 -35.59 -14.25
N LEU A 37 -17.20 -35.12 -13.88
CA LEU A 37 -18.33 -36.01 -13.62
C LEU A 37 -18.78 -36.73 -14.89
N THR A 38 -18.90 -36.02 -16.00
CA THR A 38 -19.28 -36.58 -17.30
C THR A 38 -18.29 -37.63 -17.77
N ASP A 39 -16.97 -37.37 -17.67
CA ASP A 39 -15.93 -38.32 -18.07
C ASP A 39 -16.05 -39.65 -17.29
N ILE A 40 -16.26 -39.59 -15.97
CA ILE A 40 -16.41 -40.80 -15.14
C ILE A 40 -17.74 -41.52 -15.44
N LEU A 41 -18.81 -40.79 -15.76
CA LEU A 41 -20.08 -41.38 -16.15
C LEU A 41 -19.97 -42.12 -17.49
N GLU A 42 -19.25 -41.56 -18.46
CA GLU A 42 -18.95 -42.20 -19.74
C GLU A 42 -18.13 -43.48 -19.55
N GLU A 43 -17.13 -43.48 -18.67
CA GLU A 43 -16.37 -44.69 -18.32
C GLU A 43 -17.24 -45.77 -17.64
N SER A 44 -18.30 -45.38 -16.94
CA SER A 44 -19.21 -46.30 -16.25
C SER A 44 -20.36 -46.82 -17.11
N ALA A 45 -20.52 -46.30 -18.33
CA ALA A 45 -21.63 -46.64 -19.20
C ALA A 45 -21.48 -48.04 -19.81
N VAL A 46 -22.57 -48.80 -19.83
CA VAL A 46 -22.67 -50.08 -20.54
C VAL A 46 -23.64 -49.89 -21.70
N ASP A 47 -23.18 -50.15 -22.92
CA ASP A 47 -23.92 -49.91 -24.17
C ASP A 47 -24.48 -48.48 -24.31
N GLY A 48 -23.74 -47.49 -23.79
CA GLY A 48 -24.16 -46.08 -23.80
C GLY A 48 -25.26 -45.73 -22.79
N THR A 49 -25.59 -46.66 -21.88
CA THR A 49 -26.57 -46.44 -20.81
C THR A 49 -25.89 -46.42 -19.44
N VAL A 50 -26.38 -45.53 -18.56
CA VAL A 50 -25.92 -45.38 -17.18
C VAL A 50 -27.12 -45.53 -16.27
N THR A 51 -27.01 -46.33 -15.20
CA THR A 51 -28.10 -46.46 -14.23
C THR A 51 -28.11 -45.29 -13.26
N MET A 52 -29.28 -44.97 -12.68
CA MET A 52 -29.36 -43.93 -11.65
C MET A 52 -28.54 -44.24 -10.39
N ASP A 53 -28.26 -45.52 -10.13
CA ASP A 53 -27.42 -45.93 -9.01
C ASP A 53 -25.94 -45.67 -9.32
N ASP A 54 -25.52 -45.82 -10.58
CA ASP A 54 -24.19 -45.41 -11.05
C ASP A 54 -24.01 -43.90 -10.97
N VAL A 55 -25.00 -43.11 -11.40
CA VAL A 55 -24.97 -41.64 -11.28
C VAL A 55 -24.81 -41.21 -9.82
N ARG A 56 -25.59 -41.79 -8.90
CA ARG A 56 -25.49 -41.47 -7.46
C ARG A 56 -24.15 -41.90 -6.87
N ARG A 57 -23.64 -43.07 -7.26
CA ARG A 57 -22.36 -43.61 -6.80
C ARG A 57 -21.20 -42.73 -7.26
N VAL A 58 -21.17 -42.37 -8.54
CA VAL A 58 -20.14 -41.51 -9.12
C VAL A 58 -20.21 -40.09 -8.52
N ALA A 59 -21.40 -39.50 -8.42
CA ALA A 59 -21.55 -38.19 -7.79
C ALA A 59 -21.07 -38.19 -6.34
N LYS A 60 -21.37 -39.24 -5.56
CA LYS A 60 -20.89 -39.38 -4.19
C LYS A 60 -19.38 -39.58 -4.13
N ALA A 61 -18.79 -40.30 -5.09
CA ALA A 61 -17.34 -40.48 -5.18
C ALA A 61 -16.61 -39.17 -5.52
N VAL A 62 -17.12 -38.40 -6.50
CA VAL A 62 -16.57 -37.09 -6.89
C VAL A 62 -16.64 -36.10 -5.72
N LEU A 63 -17.74 -36.09 -4.97
CA LEU A 63 -17.89 -35.23 -3.78
C LEU A 63 -17.02 -35.67 -2.58
N ALA A 64 -16.71 -36.96 -2.46
CA ALA A 64 -15.92 -37.50 -1.36
C ALA A 64 -14.41 -37.55 -1.64
N ALA A 65 -14.01 -37.53 -2.92
CA ALA A 65 -12.62 -37.66 -3.32
C ALA A 65 -11.83 -36.35 -3.12
N ARG A 66 -10.79 -36.41 -2.28
CA ARG A 66 -9.72 -35.40 -2.23
C ARG A 66 -8.73 -35.61 -3.38
N GLY A 67 -9.20 -35.47 -4.62
CA GLY A 67 -8.42 -35.66 -5.85
C GLY A 67 -8.05 -34.34 -6.54
N PRO A 68 -7.77 -34.36 -7.86
CA PRO A 68 -7.39 -33.17 -8.65
C PRO A 68 -8.40 -32.01 -8.57
N LEU A 69 -9.69 -32.31 -8.38
CA LEU A 69 -10.72 -31.29 -8.14
C LEU A 69 -10.55 -30.60 -6.79
N GLY A 70 -10.13 -31.33 -5.75
CA GLY A 70 -9.82 -30.78 -4.44
C GLY A 70 -8.65 -29.79 -4.49
N GLU A 71 -7.58 -30.12 -5.21
CA GLU A 71 -6.45 -29.20 -5.44
C GLU A 71 -6.87 -27.95 -6.23
N HIS A 72 -7.71 -28.13 -7.26
CA HIS A 72 -8.25 -27.01 -8.03
C HIS A 72 -9.14 -26.09 -7.20
N TYR A 73 -9.99 -26.65 -6.33
CA TYR A 73 -10.80 -25.88 -5.39
C TYR A 73 -9.95 -25.18 -4.34
N SER A 74 -8.95 -25.83 -3.75
CA SER A 74 -8.05 -25.20 -2.77
C SER A 74 -7.25 -24.04 -3.38
N LEU A 75 -6.70 -24.20 -4.60
CA LEU A 75 -6.02 -23.11 -5.31
C LEU A 75 -6.96 -21.90 -5.52
N TRP A 76 -8.23 -22.18 -5.82
CA TRP A 76 -9.21 -21.14 -6.04
C TRP A 76 -9.65 -20.47 -4.74
N GLU A 77 -9.87 -21.24 -3.68
CA GLU A 77 -10.13 -20.74 -2.32
C GLU A 77 -8.98 -19.83 -1.86
N ASP A 78 -7.72 -20.27 -2.01
CA ASP A 78 -6.53 -19.47 -1.67
C ASP A 78 -6.50 -18.15 -2.45
N GLY A 79 -6.82 -18.19 -3.75
CA GLY A 79 -6.90 -16.99 -4.59
C GLY A 79 -8.01 -16.03 -4.17
N CYS A 80 -9.17 -16.56 -3.78
CA CYS A 80 -10.27 -15.79 -3.23
C CYS A 80 -9.92 -15.18 -1.87
N ASP A 81 -9.35 -15.96 -0.96
CA ASP A 81 -8.94 -15.53 0.38
C ASP A 81 -7.84 -14.47 0.30
N ALA A 82 -6.88 -14.61 -0.61
CA ALA A 82 -5.88 -13.59 -0.87
C ALA A 82 -6.54 -12.28 -1.36
N ALA A 83 -7.48 -12.36 -2.30
CA ALA A 83 -8.19 -11.19 -2.80
C ALA A 83 -9.07 -10.51 -1.72
N PHE A 84 -9.79 -11.28 -0.90
CA PHE A 84 -10.57 -10.77 0.21
C PHE A 84 -9.68 -10.16 1.30
N THR A 85 -8.55 -10.80 1.60
CA THR A 85 -7.57 -10.29 2.57
C THR A 85 -6.98 -8.97 2.09
N LEU A 86 -6.56 -8.89 0.82
CA LEU A 86 -6.07 -7.65 0.23
C LEU A 86 -7.15 -6.57 0.26
N ARG A 87 -8.39 -6.88 -0.13
CA ARG A 87 -9.50 -5.92 -0.08
C ARG A 87 -9.80 -5.44 1.34
N ARG A 88 -9.76 -6.34 2.32
CA ARG A 88 -9.94 -5.99 3.74
C ARG A 88 -8.81 -5.08 4.22
N ILE A 89 -7.56 -5.38 3.86
CA ILE A 89 -6.40 -4.52 4.14
C ILE A 89 -6.59 -3.16 3.48
N GLU A 90 -7.07 -3.11 2.23
CA GLU A 90 -7.33 -1.84 1.54
C GLU A 90 -8.42 -1.01 2.22
N GLN A 91 -9.51 -1.64 2.64
CA GLN A 91 -10.60 -0.97 3.37
C GLN A 91 -10.17 -0.46 4.75
N GLN A 92 -9.18 -1.09 5.37
CA GLN A 92 -8.61 -0.65 6.66
C GLN A 92 -7.64 0.53 6.52
N ARG A 93 -7.25 0.93 5.30
CA ARG A 93 -6.31 2.04 5.06
C ARG A 93 -7.01 3.39 5.13
N THR A 94 -7.32 3.81 6.35
CA THR A 94 -8.05 5.07 6.62
C THR A 94 -7.15 6.27 6.90
N ASP A 95 -5.82 6.06 7.06
CA ASP A 95 -4.87 7.15 7.26
C ASP A 95 -4.42 7.76 5.92
N PHE A 96 -5.29 8.58 5.34
CA PHE A 96 -5.03 9.27 4.07
C PHE A 96 -3.89 10.29 4.20
N MET A 97 -3.82 11.01 5.33
CA MET A 97 -2.78 12.01 5.56
C MET A 97 -1.39 11.36 5.62
N GLY A 98 -1.23 10.29 6.42
CA GLY A 98 0.02 9.55 6.48
C GLY A 98 0.44 9.00 5.11
N ARG A 99 -0.51 8.56 4.28
CA ARG A 99 -0.24 8.11 2.91
C ARG A 99 0.24 9.21 1.98
N ILE A 100 -0.37 10.39 2.05
CA ILE A 100 0.07 11.55 1.26
C ILE A 100 1.53 11.87 1.58
N ILE A 101 1.87 11.97 2.88
CA ILE A 101 3.21 12.33 3.33
C ILE A 101 4.23 11.22 3.02
N THR A 102 3.82 9.94 3.13
CA THR A 102 4.73 8.79 2.98
C THR A 102 5.01 8.43 1.53
N ARG A 103 4.12 8.78 0.60
CA ARG A 103 4.21 8.40 -0.81
C ARG A 103 5.60 8.66 -1.44
N PRO A 104 6.24 9.83 -1.28
CA PRO A 104 7.49 10.15 -1.95
C PRO A 104 8.68 9.29 -1.52
N PHE A 105 8.68 8.81 -0.28
CA PHE A 105 9.77 7.98 0.26
C PHE A 105 9.35 6.54 0.52
N SER A 106 8.20 6.12 0.00
CA SER A 106 7.69 4.75 0.17
C SER A 106 8.67 3.67 -0.31
N ASN A 107 9.42 3.96 -1.39
CA ASN A 107 10.45 3.07 -1.92
C ASN A 107 11.63 2.86 -0.94
N CYS A 108 11.86 3.78 0.00
CA CYS A 108 12.89 3.59 1.01
C CYS A 108 12.60 2.37 1.91
N PHE A 109 11.33 2.00 2.10
CA PHE A 109 11.00 0.82 2.91
C PHE A 109 11.29 -0.50 2.22
N ASP A 110 11.34 -0.50 0.89
CA ASP A 110 11.55 -1.70 0.09
C ASP A 110 13.06 -1.89 -0.21
N ASP A 111 13.85 -0.81 -0.15
CA ASP A 111 15.31 -0.83 -0.26
C ASP A 111 15.96 -1.26 1.07
N LYS A 112 16.50 -2.48 1.13
CA LYS A 112 17.23 -3.00 2.30
C LYS A 112 18.45 -2.16 2.68
N ASN A 113 19.05 -1.45 1.72
CA ASN A 113 20.22 -0.60 1.94
C ASN A 113 19.84 0.80 2.46
N SER A 114 18.55 1.12 2.54
CA SER A 114 18.09 2.42 3.01
C SER A 114 18.30 2.60 4.51
N GLY A 115 18.23 1.51 5.29
CA GLY A 115 18.15 1.53 6.76
C GLY A 115 16.84 2.10 7.33
N ILE A 116 15.92 2.56 6.47
CA ILE A 116 14.65 3.16 6.84
C ILE A 116 13.56 2.09 6.86
N GLU A 117 13.00 1.83 8.03
CA GLU A 117 11.95 0.83 8.23
C GLU A 117 10.59 1.47 8.54
N ARG A 118 9.51 0.74 8.26
CA ARG A 118 8.14 1.16 8.57
C ARG A 118 7.92 1.44 10.07
N LYS A 119 8.74 0.87 10.95
CA LYS A 119 8.69 1.14 12.40
C LYS A 119 9.04 2.59 12.77
N HIS A 120 9.70 3.34 11.87
CA HIS A 120 10.01 4.75 12.07
C HIS A 120 8.82 5.68 11.77
N LEU A 121 7.78 5.18 11.09
CA LEU A 121 6.63 5.99 10.69
C LEU A 121 5.87 6.65 11.84
N PRO A 122 5.60 5.98 12.98
CA PRO A 122 4.89 6.62 14.09
C PRO A 122 5.61 7.87 14.61
N GLN A 123 6.92 7.78 14.83
CA GLN A 123 7.75 8.91 15.28
C GLN A 123 7.84 10.00 14.21
N PHE A 124 7.95 9.61 12.93
CA PHE A 124 7.95 10.55 11.84
C PHE A 124 6.63 11.34 11.76
N PHE A 125 5.48 10.68 11.85
CA PHE A 125 4.19 11.35 11.87
C PHE A 125 4.01 12.22 13.11
N ALA A 126 4.51 11.79 14.27
CA ALA A 126 4.53 12.63 15.47
C ALA A 126 5.36 13.89 15.25
N ALA A 127 6.56 13.78 14.67
CA ALA A 127 7.40 14.93 14.34
C ALA A 127 6.73 15.88 13.35
N VAL A 128 6.12 15.35 12.28
CA VAL A 128 5.37 16.14 11.30
C VAL A 128 4.19 16.86 11.96
N ARG A 129 3.43 16.18 12.81
CA ARG A 129 2.32 16.79 13.57
C ARG A 129 2.80 17.90 14.50
N MET A 130 3.93 17.71 15.19
CA MET A 130 4.54 18.73 16.05
C MET A 130 5.11 19.92 15.25
N ILE A 131 5.55 19.70 14.02
CA ILE A 131 6.00 20.77 13.11
C ILE A 131 4.81 21.63 12.66
N ILE A 132 3.71 20.97 12.26
CA ILE A 132 2.54 21.64 11.69
C ILE A 132 1.66 22.28 12.78
N GLY A 133 1.60 21.66 13.95
CA GLY A 133 0.64 21.96 15.01
C GLY A 133 -0.63 21.11 14.90
N GLU A 134 -1.27 20.87 16.03
CA GLU A 134 -2.42 19.95 16.16
C GLU A 134 -3.60 20.37 15.27
N GLU A 135 -4.07 21.61 15.41
CA GLU A 135 -5.25 22.12 14.71
C GLU A 135 -5.04 22.21 13.18
N PRO A 136 -3.94 22.80 12.66
CA PRO A 136 -3.70 22.78 11.22
C PRO A 136 -3.53 21.36 10.67
N TYR A 137 -2.90 20.45 11.43
CA TYR A 137 -2.75 19.06 11.02
C TYR A 137 -4.11 18.35 10.90
N ASP A 138 -5.01 18.56 11.85
CA ASP A 138 -6.34 17.95 11.83
C ASP A 138 -7.21 18.53 10.69
N LEU A 139 -7.04 19.80 10.34
CA LEU A 139 -7.65 20.39 9.15
C LEU A 139 -7.15 19.71 7.87
N LEU A 140 -5.82 19.54 7.72
CA LEU A 140 -5.23 18.85 6.57
C LEU A 140 -5.70 17.40 6.48
N ARG A 141 -5.77 16.70 7.61
CA ARG A 141 -6.29 15.34 7.70
C ARG A 141 -7.75 15.27 7.24
N THR A 142 -8.58 16.23 7.67
CA THR A 142 -9.99 16.31 7.27
C THR A 142 -10.12 16.55 5.76
N ARG A 143 -9.31 17.45 5.21
CA ARG A 143 -9.26 17.73 3.76
C ARG A 143 -8.82 16.50 2.96
N ALA A 144 -7.80 15.78 3.43
CA ALA A 144 -7.34 14.53 2.83
C ALA A 144 -8.42 13.45 2.82
N GLY A 145 -9.20 13.34 3.91
CA GLY A 145 -10.35 12.43 3.98
C GLY A 145 -11.44 12.79 2.97
N LYS A 146 -11.80 14.08 2.87
CA LYS A 146 -12.77 14.56 1.86
C LYS A 146 -12.30 14.29 0.43
N ALA A 147 -11.00 14.44 0.16
CA ALA A 147 -10.44 14.10 -1.14
C ALA A 147 -10.53 12.59 -1.41
N ALA A 148 -10.23 11.75 -0.42
CA ALA A 148 -10.33 10.31 -0.57
C ALA A 148 -11.76 9.83 -0.88
N GLU A 149 -12.79 10.46 -0.29
CA GLU A 149 -14.19 10.14 -0.60
C GLU A 149 -14.56 10.39 -2.06
N ARG A 150 -13.97 11.42 -2.70
CA ARG A 150 -14.22 11.69 -4.14
C ARG A 150 -13.65 10.61 -5.05
N HIS A 151 -12.63 9.89 -4.58
CA HIS A 151 -11.93 8.82 -5.32
C HIS A 151 -12.30 7.43 -4.81
N ARG A 152 -13.37 7.31 -4.01
CA ARG A 152 -13.85 6.02 -3.50
C ARG A 152 -14.59 5.27 -4.61
N LEU A 153 -14.19 4.03 -4.84
CA LEU A 153 -14.79 3.10 -5.79
C LEU A 153 -16.02 2.42 -5.18
N GLU A 154 -16.87 1.84 -6.02
CA GLU A 154 -18.08 1.09 -5.60
C GLU A 154 -17.78 -0.04 -4.62
N ASP A 155 -16.58 -0.61 -4.70
CA ASP A 155 -16.13 -1.71 -3.84
C ASP A 155 -15.63 -1.24 -2.45
N GLY A 156 -15.68 0.07 -2.20
CA GLY A 156 -15.26 0.73 -0.97
C GLY A 156 -13.78 1.06 -0.88
N THR A 157 -12.96 0.69 -1.87
CA THR A 157 -11.54 1.04 -1.95
C THR A 157 -11.33 2.42 -2.57
N VAL A 158 -10.11 2.95 -2.50
CA VAL A 158 -9.75 4.26 -3.09
C VAL A 158 -8.94 4.03 -4.36
N ALA A 159 -9.29 4.74 -5.43
CA ALA A 159 -8.49 4.82 -6.65
C ALA A 159 -7.21 5.61 -6.38
N TRP A 160 -6.19 4.94 -5.81
CA TRP A 160 -4.98 5.60 -5.29
C TRP A 160 -4.24 6.43 -6.34
N GLY A 161 -4.21 5.99 -7.61
CA GLY A 161 -3.59 6.74 -8.70
C GLY A 161 -4.23 8.12 -8.89
N ASP A 162 -5.56 8.15 -8.99
CA ASP A 162 -6.35 9.37 -9.17
C ASP A 162 -6.32 10.23 -7.90
N PHE A 163 -6.38 9.60 -6.73
CA PHE A 163 -6.21 10.29 -5.44
C PHE A 163 -4.89 11.05 -5.35
N TYR A 164 -3.76 10.44 -5.73
CA TYR A 164 -2.47 11.14 -5.72
C TYR A 164 -2.34 12.18 -6.85
N ALA A 165 -3.18 12.10 -7.88
CA ALA A 165 -3.25 13.08 -8.95
C ALA A 165 -4.18 14.27 -8.63
N ASP A 166 -5.04 14.15 -7.61
CA ASP A 166 -5.96 15.20 -7.16
C ASP A 166 -5.21 16.47 -6.74
N GLU A 167 -5.68 17.62 -7.22
CA GLU A 167 -5.08 18.93 -6.96
C GLU A 167 -5.10 19.28 -5.46
N GLU A 168 -6.17 18.95 -4.75
CA GLU A 168 -6.28 19.17 -3.32
C GLU A 168 -5.26 18.31 -2.55
N VAL A 169 -5.03 17.07 -3.00
CA VAL A 169 -4.02 16.18 -2.39
C VAL A 169 -2.61 16.73 -2.60
N ARG A 170 -2.32 17.26 -3.79
CA ARG A 170 -1.05 17.95 -4.06
C ARG A 170 -0.91 19.23 -3.24
N ALA A 171 -1.98 19.99 -3.07
CA ALA A 171 -1.99 21.22 -2.28
C ALA A 171 -1.75 20.94 -0.79
N ILE A 172 -2.39 19.90 -0.24
CA ILE A 172 -2.16 19.40 1.13
C ILE A 172 -0.69 19.02 1.31
N PHE A 173 -0.14 18.23 0.37
CA PHE A 173 1.24 17.80 0.46
C PHE A 173 2.23 18.98 0.39
N GLU A 174 1.98 19.93 -0.51
CA GLU A 174 2.80 21.15 -0.61
C GLU A 174 2.77 21.97 0.69
N GLU A 175 1.60 22.12 1.32
CA GLU A 175 1.44 22.83 2.59
C GLU A 175 2.25 22.16 3.73
N VAL A 176 2.28 20.83 3.77
CA VAL A 176 3.16 20.07 4.66
C VAL A 176 4.63 20.39 4.36
N LEU A 177 5.07 20.30 3.11
CA LEU A 177 6.47 20.51 2.74
C LEU A 177 6.94 21.94 3.04
N VAL A 178 6.12 22.96 2.73
CA VAL A 178 6.45 24.36 3.01
C VAL A 178 6.57 24.60 4.51
N THR A 179 5.61 24.07 5.29
CA THR A 179 5.63 24.22 6.76
C THR A 179 6.84 23.52 7.37
N MET A 180 7.15 22.31 6.90
CA MET A 180 8.37 21.60 7.29
C MET A 180 9.63 22.39 6.96
N ALA A 181 9.81 22.81 5.70
CA ALA A 181 11.00 23.56 5.28
C ALA A 181 11.20 24.85 6.09
N ARG A 182 10.11 25.60 6.34
CA ARG A 182 10.15 26.82 7.18
C ARG A 182 10.58 26.51 8.62
N SER A 183 10.15 25.38 9.18
CA SER A 183 10.56 24.97 10.53
C SER A 183 12.06 24.65 10.64
N PHE A 184 12.70 24.25 9.52
CA PHE A 184 14.13 23.94 9.43
C PHE A 184 15.00 25.15 9.05
N ARG A 185 14.47 26.38 9.09
CA ARG A 185 15.27 27.61 8.88
C ARG A 185 16.49 27.71 9.81
N ARG A 186 16.33 27.27 11.06
CA ARG A 186 17.46 27.06 12.00
C ARG A 186 17.79 25.57 11.97
N PHE A 187 18.58 25.17 10.98
CA PHE A 187 18.77 23.76 10.63
C PHE A 187 19.32 22.93 11.80
N GLU A 188 20.47 23.29 12.36
CA GLU A 188 21.13 22.48 13.41
C GLU A 188 20.23 22.18 14.62
N PRO A 189 19.64 23.18 15.32
CA PRO A 189 18.75 22.85 16.44
C PRO A 189 17.52 22.04 16.03
N ARG A 190 17.02 22.23 14.80
CA ARG A 190 15.84 21.52 14.33
C ARG A 190 16.14 20.09 13.91
N LYS A 191 17.32 19.85 13.31
CA LYS A 191 17.88 18.52 13.04
C LYS A 191 18.00 17.74 14.34
N ASP A 192 18.65 18.29 15.36
CA ASP A 192 18.86 17.62 16.63
C ASP A 192 17.53 17.27 17.30
N TRP A 193 16.59 18.22 17.33
CA TRP A 193 15.22 17.95 17.79
C TRP A 193 14.56 16.82 17.00
N PHE A 194 14.66 16.82 15.67
CA PHE A 194 14.03 15.82 14.83
C PHE A 194 14.61 14.43 15.10
N LEU A 195 15.94 14.30 15.20
CA LEU A 195 16.61 13.03 15.52
C LEU A 195 16.21 12.52 16.91
N ILE A 196 16.06 13.40 17.90
CA ILE A 196 15.56 13.02 19.23
C ILE A 196 14.14 12.44 19.13
N ILE A 197 13.23 13.08 18.38
CA ILE A 197 11.87 12.57 18.20
C ILE A 197 11.89 11.23 17.45
N MET A 198 12.67 11.11 16.38
CA MET A 198 12.79 9.87 15.59
C MET A 198 13.30 8.68 16.42
N ASN A 199 14.19 8.94 17.38
CA ASN A 199 14.72 7.93 18.28
C ASN A 199 13.95 7.80 19.59
N SER A 200 12.88 8.57 19.78
CA SER A 200 12.02 8.45 20.96
C SER A 200 11.17 7.19 20.88
N SER A 201 11.51 6.19 21.70
CA SER A 201 10.67 5.01 21.88
C SER A 201 9.77 5.21 23.11
N PRO A 202 8.45 4.98 23.01
CA PRO A 202 7.62 4.78 24.20
C PRO A 202 8.23 3.63 25.02
N SER A 203 8.42 3.83 26.32
CA SER A 203 9.06 2.87 27.23
C SER A 203 8.24 1.59 27.44
N SER A 204 6.99 1.57 26.98
CA SER A 204 6.07 0.45 27.08
C SER A 204 5.31 0.22 25.78
N VAL A 205 5.00 -1.05 25.48
CA VAL A 205 4.07 -1.44 24.42
C VAL A 205 2.78 -1.90 25.08
N SER A 206 1.65 -1.30 24.69
CA SER A 206 0.34 -1.77 25.12
C SER A 206 -0.02 -3.04 24.33
N THR A 207 -0.21 -4.15 25.03
CA THR A 207 -0.69 -5.41 24.43
C THR A 207 -2.20 -5.60 24.63
N ALA A 208 -2.81 -4.83 25.53
CA ALA A 208 -4.26 -4.70 25.73
C ALA A 208 -4.55 -3.39 26.47
N SER A 209 -5.83 -2.99 26.59
CA SER A 209 -6.26 -1.73 27.22
C SER A 209 -5.68 -1.49 28.61
N ASN A 210 -5.29 -2.55 29.34
CA ASN A 210 -4.69 -2.50 30.68
C ASN A 210 -3.35 -3.27 30.80
N ALA A 211 -2.73 -3.69 29.70
CA ALA A 211 -1.50 -4.48 29.73
C ALA A 211 -0.38 -3.74 29.01
N PHE A 212 0.66 -3.39 29.76
CA PHE A 212 1.85 -2.71 29.26
C PHE A 212 3.07 -3.59 29.53
N ILE A 213 3.76 -3.97 28.47
CA ILE A 213 5.04 -4.67 28.59
C ILE A 213 6.15 -3.63 28.47
N PRO A 214 6.95 -3.38 29.53
CA PRO A 214 8.12 -2.51 29.43
C PRO A 214 9.12 -3.15 28.45
N LYS A 215 9.63 -2.36 27.51
CA LYS A 215 10.64 -2.88 26.57
C LYS A 215 11.92 -3.23 27.32
N ARG A 216 12.48 -4.41 27.01
CA ARG A 216 13.78 -4.80 27.57
C ARG A 216 14.85 -3.80 27.10
N PRO A 217 15.89 -3.52 27.90
CA PRO A 217 16.98 -2.62 27.51
C PRO A 217 17.65 -3.03 26.19
N GLU A 218 17.72 -4.33 25.93
CA GLU A 218 18.28 -4.96 24.72
C GLU A 218 17.46 -4.62 23.46
N ASP A 219 16.14 -4.48 23.59
CA ASP A 219 15.23 -4.11 22.49
C ASP A 219 15.30 -2.61 22.13
N LYS A 220 15.90 -1.78 23.00
CA LYS A 220 16.06 -0.33 22.76
C LYS A 220 17.21 -0.02 21.80
N VAL A 221 18.19 -0.92 21.64
CA VAL A 221 19.49 -0.60 21.03
C VAL A 221 19.56 -0.92 19.54
N LEU A 222 18.59 -1.65 18.96
CA LEU A 222 18.92 -2.35 17.72
C LEU A 222 19.05 -1.50 16.46
N ARG A 223 18.36 -0.35 16.28
CA ARG A 223 18.53 0.50 15.08
C ARG A 223 18.18 1.96 15.34
N GLU A 224 19.19 2.80 15.51
CA GLU A 224 19.07 4.24 15.66
C GLU A 224 18.78 4.91 14.30
N PHE A 225 17.86 5.87 14.29
CA PHE A 225 17.63 6.76 13.17
C PHE A 225 18.71 7.85 13.15
N SER A 226 19.74 7.67 12.32
CA SER A 226 20.89 8.57 12.18
C SER A 226 20.65 9.73 11.19
N GLU A 227 21.63 10.64 11.11
CA GLU A 227 21.68 11.72 10.12
C GLU A 227 21.64 11.20 8.68
N ALA A 228 22.35 10.10 8.37
CA ALA A 228 22.31 9.48 7.05
C ALA A 228 20.87 9.03 6.66
N HIS A 229 20.10 8.50 7.61
CA HIS A 229 18.70 8.18 7.38
C HIS A 229 17.86 9.45 7.16
N MET A 230 18.13 10.52 7.91
CA MET A 230 17.47 11.82 7.72
C MET A 230 17.75 12.39 6.33
N VAL A 231 19.00 12.40 5.88
CA VAL A 231 19.39 12.86 4.52
C VAL A 231 18.56 12.11 3.49
N ARG A 232 18.58 10.77 3.53
CA ARG A 232 17.89 9.93 2.55
C ARG A 232 16.38 10.13 2.57
N LEU A 233 15.79 10.20 3.75
CA LEU A 233 14.36 10.46 3.94
C LEU A 233 13.98 11.83 3.36
N PHE A 234 14.72 12.88 3.71
CA PHE A 234 14.39 14.26 3.30
C PHE A 234 14.65 14.48 1.81
N GLN A 235 15.70 13.89 1.24
CA GLN A 235 15.94 13.94 -0.20
C GLN A 235 14.78 13.33 -0.99
N ALA A 236 14.24 12.18 -0.54
CA ALA A 236 13.07 11.57 -1.16
C ALA A 236 11.79 12.39 -0.93
N LEU A 237 11.58 12.88 0.30
CA LEU A 237 10.39 13.67 0.68
C LEU A 237 10.29 14.99 -0.09
N PHE A 238 11.40 15.71 -0.25
CA PHE A 238 11.48 17.02 -0.90
C PHE A 238 11.89 16.93 -2.38
N ALA A 239 11.96 15.74 -2.98
CA ALA A 239 12.43 15.56 -4.36
C ALA A 239 11.64 16.42 -5.37
N SER A 240 10.31 16.54 -5.20
CA SER A 240 9.44 17.36 -6.07
C SER A 240 9.57 18.87 -5.83
N CYS A 241 10.28 19.27 -4.78
CA CYS A 241 10.52 20.66 -4.39
C CYS A 241 11.91 21.18 -4.78
N ARG A 242 12.74 20.36 -5.43
CA ARG A 242 14.04 20.83 -5.90
C ARG A 242 13.86 21.98 -6.90
N PRO A 243 14.69 23.05 -6.86
CA PRO A 243 14.51 24.22 -7.72
C PRO A 243 14.47 23.93 -9.23
N ASP A 244 15.18 22.89 -9.67
CA ASP A 244 15.22 22.38 -11.04
C ASP A 244 13.92 21.66 -11.47
N ALA A 245 13.10 21.23 -10.52
CA ALA A 245 11.81 20.58 -10.78
C ALA A 245 10.62 21.57 -10.95
N PHE A 246 10.87 22.89 -10.87
CA PHE A 246 9.83 23.90 -11.03
C PHE A 246 9.85 24.53 -12.43
N SER A 247 8.75 24.34 -13.18
CA SER A 247 8.50 25.13 -14.38
C SER A 247 8.21 26.60 -14.03
N PRO A 248 8.40 27.57 -14.96
CA PRO A 248 8.10 28.97 -14.71
C PRO A 248 6.66 29.22 -14.21
N GLU A 249 5.68 28.50 -14.76
CA GLU A 249 4.27 28.59 -14.38
C GLU A 249 4.06 28.11 -12.94
N ARG A 250 4.70 27.00 -12.57
CA ARG A 250 4.64 26.47 -11.19
C ARG A 250 5.31 27.43 -10.21
N LYS A 251 6.40 28.10 -10.59
CA LYS A 251 7.04 29.13 -9.74
C LYS A 251 6.11 30.31 -9.50
N ALA A 252 5.42 30.78 -10.54
CA ALA A 252 4.46 31.88 -10.42
C ALA A 252 3.29 31.52 -9.48
N ALA A 253 2.67 30.35 -9.68
CA ALA A 253 1.58 29.86 -8.82
C ALA A 253 2.04 29.67 -7.36
N PHE A 254 3.26 29.15 -7.15
CA PHE A 254 3.84 29.02 -5.82
C PHE A 254 4.07 30.39 -5.16
N MET A 255 4.58 31.36 -5.91
CA MET A 255 4.81 32.72 -5.41
C MET A 255 3.50 33.42 -5.05
N GLU A 256 2.45 33.27 -5.87
CA GLU A 256 1.11 33.81 -5.59
C GLU A 256 0.54 33.24 -4.29
N LYS A 257 0.67 31.93 -4.07
CA LYS A 257 0.15 31.25 -2.89
C LYS A 257 0.94 31.53 -1.61
N TRP A 258 2.28 31.55 -1.69
CA TRP A 258 3.15 31.55 -0.51
C TRP A 258 3.87 32.88 -0.25
N GLY A 259 3.80 33.83 -1.17
CA GLY A 259 4.47 35.13 -1.10
C GLY A 259 6.01 35.03 -1.08
N SER A 260 6.57 33.93 -1.56
CA SER A 260 8.02 33.67 -1.54
C SER A 260 8.41 32.72 -2.67
N GLU A 261 9.61 32.91 -3.22
CA GLU A 261 10.18 32.01 -4.22
C GLU A 261 10.48 30.62 -3.62
N PRO A 262 10.29 29.52 -4.36
CA PRO A 262 10.64 28.18 -3.91
C PRO A 262 12.09 28.07 -3.39
N GLU A 263 13.03 28.73 -4.06
CA GLU A 263 14.45 28.76 -3.70
C GLU A 263 14.67 29.38 -2.31
N LYS A 264 13.89 30.41 -1.95
CA LYS A 264 13.96 31.03 -0.62
C LYS A 264 13.33 30.16 0.47
N VAL A 265 12.38 29.29 0.12
CA VAL A 265 11.70 28.40 1.07
C VAL A 265 12.49 27.12 1.30
N PHE A 266 12.97 26.48 0.23
CA PHE A 266 13.59 25.15 0.28
C PHE A 266 15.13 25.18 0.14
N GLY A 267 15.70 26.24 -0.43
CA GLY A 267 17.13 26.28 -0.79
C GLY A 267 18.07 26.06 0.39
N THR A 268 17.81 26.73 1.52
CA THR A 268 18.63 26.55 2.74
C THR A 268 18.59 25.12 3.25
N LEU A 269 17.43 24.47 3.19
CA LEU A 269 17.28 23.08 3.59
C LEU A 269 18.12 22.16 2.69
N PHE A 270 18.09 22.37 1.37
CA PHE A 270 18.88 21.55 0.44
C PHE A 270 20.39 21.73 0.62
N VAL A 271 20.86 22.95 0.89
CA VAL A 271 22.28 23.20 1.20
C VAL A 271 22.69 22.43 2.44
N SER A 272 21.96 22.56 3.54
CA SER A 272 22.29 21.86 4.78
C SER A 272 22.21 20.33 4.66
N LEU A 273 21.24 19.81 3.88
CA LEU A 273 21.17 18.37 3.58
C LEU A 273 22.36 17.88 2.73
N ALA A 274 22.89 18.73 1.85
CA ALA A 274 24.06 18.40 1.05
C ALA A 274 25.35 18.43 1.88
N GLU A 275 25.49 19.38 2.81
CA GLU A 275 26.59 19.44 3.77
C GLU A 275 26.60 18.21 4.70
N MET A 276 25.42 17.79 5.18
CA MET A 276 25.26 16.61 6.04
C MET A 276 25.50 15.27 5.31
N ALA A 277 25.48 15.27 3.97
CA ALA A 277 25.68 14.06 3.16
C ALA A 277 27.15 13.79 2.80
N GLN A 278 28.05 14.72 3.12
CA GLN A 278 29.51 14.63 2.89
C GLN A 278 30.20 13.88 4.03
#